data_AF-A0A0G5Z7M6-F1
#
_entry.id   AF-A0A0G5Z7M6-F1
#
_cell.length_a   1.000
_cell.length_b   1.000
_cell.length_c   1.000
_cell.angle_alpha   90.00
_cell.angle_beta   90.00
_cell.angle_gamma   90.00
#
_symmetry.space_group_name_H-M   'P 1'
#
loop_
_entity.id
_entity.type
_entity.pdbx_description
1 polymer ?
#
loop_
_entity_poly.entity_id
_entity_poly.type
_entity_poly.pdbx_seq_one_letter_code
_entity_poly.pdbx_strand_id
1 'polypeptide(L)'
;MNKIERQQQIKQLIQAEHIGTQEEIRRLLQKDGIVVTQATLSRDLREIGLLKLRDDRGKLYYSLSEPVATPFSPDVRFYVLKVDRAGFMLVLHTNLGEADVLANLIDNDAIEDVLGTIAGADTLLVICRDEEIAKRFEKDLAAGL
;
A
#
# COMPACT_ATOMS: atom_id res chain seq x y z
N MET A 1 -3.94 -11.23 -28.96
CA MET A 1 -3.23 -10.52 -27.87
C MET A 1 -2.01 -11.31 -27.47
N ASN A 2 -0.86 -10.66 -27.35
CA ASN A 2 0.39 -11.31 -26.93
C ASN A 2 0.40 -11.52 -25.40
N LYS A 3 1.39 -12.28 -24.90
CA LYS A 3 1.51 -12.61 -23.47
C LYS A 3 1.72 -11.37 -22.59
N ILE A 4 2.53 -10.41 -23.04
CA ILE A 4 2.90 -9.22 -22.26
C ILE A 4 1.68 -8.31 -22.07
N GLU A 5 0.94 -8.04 -23.15
CA GLU A 5 -0.32 -7.29 -23.12
C GLU A 5 -1.33 -7.95 -22.19
N ARG A 6 -1.44 -9.29 -22.24
CA ARG A 6 -2.31 -10.04 -21.34
C ARG A 6 -1.95 -9.85 -19.87
N GLN A 7 -0.67 -9.99 -19.55
CA GLN A 7 -0.20 -9.86 -18.17
C GLN A 7 -0.37 -8.42 -17.66
N GLN A 8 -0.20 -7.41 -18.52
CA GLN A 8 -0.52 -6.02 -18.18
C GLN A 8 -2.01 -5.83 -17.88
N GLN A 9 -2.92 -6.38 -18.70
CA GLN A 9 -4.35 -6.31 -18.44
C GLN A 9 -4.72 -7.00 -17.11
N ILE A 10 -4.16 -8.18 -16.84
CA ILE A 10 -4.36 -8.90 -15.57
C ILE A 10 -3.91 -8.03 -14.38
N LYS A 11 -2.75 -7.38 -14.47
CA LYS A 11 -2.25 -6.48 -13.43
C LYS A 11 -3.22 -5.32 -13.18
N GLN A 12 -3.72 -4.69 -14.23
CA GLN A 12 -4.69 -3.59 -14.13
C GLN A 12 -6.00 -4.05 -13.47
N LEU A 13 -6.54 -5.21 -13.86
CA LEU A 13 -7.74 -5.78 -13.26
C LEU A 13 -7.57 -6.02 -11.75
N ILE A 14 -6.43 -6.58 -11.35
CA ILE A 14 -6.13 -6.86 -9.93
C ILE A 14 -5.94 -5.57 -9.12
N GLN A 15 -5.44 -4.50 -9.72
CA GLN A 15 -5.32 -3.20 -9.06
C GLN A 15 -6.66 -2.46 -8.95
N ALA A 16 -7.55 -2.65 -9.92
CA ALA A 16 -8.83 -1.95 -9.99
C ALA A 16 -9.94 -2.65 -9.18
N GLU A 17 -9.90 -3.98 -9.06
CA GLU A 17 -10.98 -4.76 -8.45
C GLU A 17 -10.48 -5.74 -7.38
N HIS A 18 -11.34 -6.01 -6.39
CA HIS A 18 -11.05 -6.94 -5.30
C HIS A 18 -11.34 -8.40 -5.72
N ILE A 19 -10.43 -8.97 -6.51
CA ILE A 19 -10.61 -10.26 -7.19
C ILE A 19 -10.03 -11.43 -6.36
N GLY A 20 -10.84 -12.44 -6.05
CA GLY A 20 -10.48 -13.60 -5.22
C GLY A 20 -10.14 -14.88 -5.96
N THR A 21 -10.55 -14.98 -7.22
CA THR A 21 -10.48 -16.24 -7.97
C THR A 21 -9.97 -16.04 -9.40
N GLN A 22 -9.34 -17.09 -9.95
CA GLN A 22 -8.91 -17.07 -11.35
C GLN A 22 -10.12 -16.98 -12.31
N GLU A 23 -11.27 -17.50 -11.88
CA GLU A 23 -12.50 -17.48 -12.66
C GLU A 23 -13.06 -16.06 -12.83
N GLU A 24 -12.98 -15.23 -11.79
CA GLU A 24 -13.31 -13.81 -11.86
C GLU A 24 -12.40 -13.07 -12.85
N ILE A 25 -11.08 -13.27 -12.77
CA ILE A 25 -10.12 -12.68 -13.73
C ILE A 25 -10.46 -13.11 -15.16
N ARG A 26 -10.76 -14.40 -15.37
CA ARG A 26 -11.12 -14.95 -16.68
C ARG A 26 -12.39 -14.29 -17.24
N ARG A 27 -13.41 -14.08 -16.40
CA ARG A 27 -14.66 -13.39 -16.80
C ARG A 27 -14.43 -11.93 -17.16
N LEU A 28 -13.59 -11.23 -16.40
CA LEU A 28 -13.25 -9.83 -16.66
C LEU A 28 -12.47 -9.70 -17.98
N LEU A 29 -11.45 -10.53 -18.18
CA LEU A 29 -10.73 -10.60 -19.46
C LEU A 29 -11.69 -10.90 -20.63
N GLN A 30 -12.65 -11.82 -20.45
CA GLN A 30 -13.61 -12.15 -21.50
C GLN A 30 -14.52 -10.97 -21.85
N LYS A 31 -14.91 -10.13 -20.87
CA LYS A 31 -15.65 -8.88 -21.13
C LYS A 31 -14.84 -7.90 -21.98
N ASP A 32 -13.51 -7.90 -21.83
CA ASP A 32 -12.57 -7.12 -22.64
C ASP A 32 -12.22 -7.80 -23.98
N GLY A 33 -12.95 -8.86 -24.37
CA GLY A 33 -12.72 -9.59 -25.62
C GLY A 33 -11.51 -10.54 -25.58
N ILE A 34 -10.92 -10.78 -24.41
CA ILE A 34 -9.74 -11.61 -24.21
C ILE A 34 -10.15 -12.99 -23.71
N VAL A 35 -10.02 -14.00 -24.57
CA VAL A 35 -10.33 -15.40 -24.22
C VAL A 35 -9.05 -16.15 -23.87
N VAL A 36 -8.99 -16.73 -22.67
CA VAL A 36 -7.82 -17.47 -22.15
C VAL A 36 -8.25 -18.77 -21.48
N THR A 37 -7.41 -19.80 -21.58
CA THR A 37 -7.62 -21.06 -20.86
C THR A 37 -7.18 -20.93 -19.40
N GLN A 38 -7.75 -21.76 -18.52
CA GLN A 38 -7.37 -21.78 -17.10
C GLN A 38 -5.89 -22.13 -16.90
N ALA A 39 -5.32 -23.02 -17.74
CA ALA A 39 -3.89 -23.34 -17.70
C ALA A 39 -2.99 -22.15 -18.08
N THR A 40 -3.41 -21.34 -19.06
CA THR A 40 -2.68 -20.13 -19.48
C THR A 40 -2.71 -19.09 -18.37
N LEU A 41 -3.91 -18.82 -17.84
CA LEU A 41 -4.10 -17.87 -16.76
C LEU A 41 -3.30 -18.28 -15.50
N SER A 42 -3.35 -19.55 -15.11
CA SER A 42 -2.56 -20.08 -13.98
C SER A 42 -1.05 -19.88 -14.14
N ARG A 43 -0.53 -19.99 -15.37
CA ARG A 43 0.89 -19.69 -15.66
C ARG A 43 1.17 -18.20 -15.55
N ASP A 44 0.34 -17.36 -16.16
CA ASP A 44 0.52 -15.90 -16.10
C ASP A 44 0.47 -15.39 -14.65
N LEU A 45 -0.49 -15.82 -13.84
CA LEU A 45 -0.59 -15.40 -12.44
C LEU A 45 0.65 -15.81 -11.61
N ARG A 46 1.22 -16.99 -11.89
CA ARG A 46 2.48 -17.43 -11.25
C ARG A 46 3.67 -16.60 -11.69
N GLU A 47 3.78 -16.32 -12.98
CA GLU A 47 4.87 -15.50 -13.52
C GLU A 47 4.78 -14.03 -13.09
N ILE A 48 3.56 -13.51 -12.90
CA ILE A 48 3.33 -12.17 -12.35
C ILE A 48 3.78 -12.11 -10.88
N GLY A 49 3.78 -13.23 -10.16
CA GLY A 49 4.18 -13.29 -8.75
C GLY A 49 3.10 -12.77 -7.79
N LEU A 50 1.82 -13.02 -8.08
CA LEU A 50 0.72 -12.55 -7.25
C LEU A 50 0.69 -13.20 -5.86
N LEU A 51 0.38 -12.38 -4.86
CA LEU A 51 0.11 -12.82 -3.51
C LEU A 51 -1.39 -13.03 -3.31
N LYS A 52 -1.76 -13.94 -2.40
CA LYS A 52 -3.16 -14.17 -2.01
C LYS A 52 -3.36 -13.73 -0.56
N LEU A 53 -4.06 -12.63 -0.39
CA LEU A 53 -4.24 -11.95 0.89
C LEU A 53 -5.67 -12.13 1.39
N ARG A 54 -5.92 -11.83 2.67
CA ARG A 54 -7.27 -11.75 3.24
C ARG A 54 -7.62 -10.30 3.51
N ASP A 55 -8.86 -9.91 3.22
CA ASP A 55 -9.41 -8.62 3.65
C ASP A 55 -9.82 -8.66 5.14
N ASP A 56 -10.30 -7.52 5.64
CA ASP A 56 -10.83 -7.32 7.00
C ASP A 56 -12.02 -8.24 7.34
N ARG A 57 -12.73 -8.72 6.31
CA ARG A 57 -13.85 -9.66 6.40
C ARG A 57 -13.42 -11.12 6.20
N GLY A 58 -12.13 -11.38 6.06
CA GLY A 58 -11.54 -12.71 5.87
C GLY A 58 -11.65 -13.28 4.45
N LYS A 59 -12.17 -12.53 3.47
CA LYS A 59 -12.27 -12.94 2.07
C LYS A 59 -10.89 -12.90 1.41
N LEU A 60 -10.57 -13.94 0.64
CA LEU A 60 -9.30 -14.01 -0.08
C LEU A 60 -9.33 -13.18 -1.37
N TYR A 61 -8.25 -12.44 -1.64
CA TYR A 61 -8.06 -11.68 -2.87
C TYR A 61 -6.61 -11.74 -3.38
N TYR A 62 -6.42 -11.54 -4.69
CA TYR A 62 -5.10 -11.41 -5.30
C TYR A 62 -4.57 -9.99 -5.15
N SER A 63 -3.28 -9.88 -4.89
CA SER A 63 -2.57 -8.59 -4.85
C SER A 63 -1.23 -8.70 -5.56
N LEU A 64 -0.83 -7.60 -6.21
CA LEU A 64 0.51 -7.41 -6.76
C LEU A 64 1.53 -6.99 -5.72
N SER A 65 1.06 -6.50 -4.58
CA SER A 65 1.88 -5.99 -3.48
C SER A 65 1.58 -6.79 -2.22
N GLU A 66 2.57 -6.93 -1.34
CA GLU A 66 2.31 -7.32 0.04
C GLU A 66 1.25 -6.38 0.65
N PRO A 67 0.39 -6.87 1.58
CA PRO A 67 -0.53 -5.99 2.26
C PRO A 67 0.30 -4.87 2.86
N VAL A 68 -0.13 -3.63 2.64
CA VAL A 68 0.41 -2.53 3.42
C VAL A 68 -0.06 -2.81 4.84
N ALA A 69 0.75 -3.51 5.63
CA ALA A 69 0.60 -3.46 7.07
C ALA A 69 0.58 -1.97 7.40
N THR A 70 -0.53 -1.47 7.92
CA THR A 70 -0.66 -0.08 8.35
C THR A 70 0.36 0.09 9.47
N PRO A 71 1.55 0.65 9.19
CA PRO A 71 2.63 0.64 10.17
C PRO A 71 2.30 1.58 11.33
N PHE A 72 1.46 2.58 11.05
CA PHE A 72 1.04 3.59 11.99
C PHE A 72 -0.27 3.20 12.65
N SER A 73 -0.23 3.17 13.98
CA SER A 73 -1.37 2.94 14.86
C SER A 73 -2.43 4.05 14.72
N PRO A 74 -3.69 3.79 15.13
CA PRO A 74 -4.73 4.83 15.19
C PRO A 74 -4.33 6.04 16.03
N ASP A 75 -3.52 5.84 17.08
CA ASP A 75 -3.04 6.92 17.95
C ASP A 75 -2.07 7.85 17.21
N VAL A 76 -1.18 7.30 16.36
CA VAL A 76 -0.33 8.11 15.46
C VAL A 76 -1.20 8.93 14.52
N ARG A 77 -2.20 8.30 13.89
CA ARG A 77 -3.07 8.97 12.91
C ARG A 77 -3.87 10.11 13.52
N PHE A 78 -4.26 10.00 14.78
CA PHE A 78 -5.05 11.02 15.48
C PHE A 78 -4.38 12.39 15.48
N TYR A 79 -3.05 12.46 15.60
CA TYR A 79 -2.29 13.72 15.66
C TYR A 79 -1.92 14.28 14.28
N VAL A 80 -2.02 13.49 13.22
CA VAL A 80 -1.64 13.93 11.87
C VAL A 80 -2.79 14.74 11.28
N LEU A 81 -2.54 16.00 10.93
CA LEU A 81 -3.47 16.87 10.22
C LEU A 81 -3.19 16.90 8.71
N LYS A 82 -1.92 16.74 8.34
CA LYS A 82 -1.46 16.75 6.94
C LYS A 82 -0.18 15.93 6.84
N VAL A 83 -0.02 15.24 5.71
CA VAL A 83 1.22 14.56 5.31
C VAL A 83 1.71 15.12 3.97
N ASP A 84 2.99 15.50 3.91
CA ASP A 84 3.71 15.76 2.67
C ASP A 84 4.97 14.87 2.62
N ARG A 85 5.57 14.71 1.44
CA ARG A 85 6.77 13.90 1.23
C ARG A 85 7.84 14.64 0.42
N ALA A 86 9.09 14.46 0.80
CA ALA A 86 10.27 14.91 0.06
C ALA A 86 11.31 13.78 -0.01
N GLY A 87 11.37 13.07 -1.14
CA GLY A 87 12.24 11.90 -1.29
C GLY A 87 11.91 10.81 -0.27
N PHE A 88 12.89 10.46 0.57
CA PHE A 88 12.77 9.48 1.67
C PHE A 88 12.24 10.08 2.99
N MET A 89 11.85 11.35 3.02
CA MET A 89 11.34 12.01 4.23
C MET A 89 9.83 12.27 4.14
N LEU A 90 9.14 12.16 5.27
CA LEU A 90 7.77 12.64 5.45
C LEU A 90 7.77 13.89 6.34
N VAL A 91 6.89 14.83 6.01
CA VAL A 91 6.58 16.02 6.81
C VAL A 91 5.16 15.87 7.30
N LEU A 92 5.00 15.64 8.61
CA LEU A 92 3.70 15.48 9.24
C LEU A 92 3.37 16.76 10.01
N HIS A 93 2.21 17.36 9.76
CA HIS A 93 1.73 18.51 10.52
C HIS A 93 0.76 18.08 11.62
N THR A 94 0.88 18.68 12.80
CA THR A 94 0.07 18.43 14.00
C THR A 94 -0.53 19.74 14.51
N ASN A 95 -1.29 19.72 15.62
CA ASN A 95 -1.54 20.99 16.33
C ASN A 95 -0.25 21.47 17.03
N LEU A 96 -0.27 22.74 17.44
CA LEU A 96 0.85 23.36 18.15
C LEU A 96 1.13 22.62 19.48
N GLY A 97 2.36 22.14 19.64
CA GLY A 97 2.83 21.43 20.82
C GLY A 97 2.54 19.93 20.83
N GLU A 98 2.15 19.35 19.69
CA GLU A 98 1.85 17.90 19.58
C GLU A 98 2.89 17.11 18.76
N ALA A 99 3.83 17.79 18.09
CA ALA A 99 4.80 17.13 17.22
C ALA A 99 5.76 16.20 18.00
N ASP A 100 6.09 16.54 19.24
CA ASP A 100 6.90 15.72 20.15
C ASP A 100 6.12 14.51 20.68
N VAL A 101 4.83 14.66 20.96
CA VAL A 101 3.95 13.54 21.30
C VAL A 101 3.90 12.53 20.17
N LEU A 102 3.67 13.01 18.94
CA LEU A 102 3.65 12.17 17.74
C LEU A 102 5.00 11.47 17.49
N ALA A 103 6.11 12.19 17.67
CA ALA A 103 7.45 11.62 17.55
C ALA A 103 7.64 10.42 18.49
N ASN A 104 7.29 10.60 19.76
CA ASN A 104 7.41 9.55 20.77
C ASN A 104 6.54 8.33 20.44
N LEU A 105 5.35 8.50 19.87
CA LEU A 105 4.51 7.37 19.46
C LEU A 105 5.18 6.58 18.33
N ILE A 106 5.64 7.26 17.28
CA ILE A 106 6.31 6.61 16.13
C ILE A 106 7.58 5.89 16.57
N ASP A 107 8.40 6.52 17.43
CA ASP A 107 9.66 5.94 17.89
C ASP A 107 9.42 4.72 18.79
N ASN A 108 8.36 4.73 19.63
CA ASN A 108 8.00 3.60 20.50
C ASN A 108 7.42 2.41 19.72
N ASP A 109 6.69 2.66 18.62
CA ASP A 109 6.13 1.63 17.76
C ASP A 109 7.23 0.84 17.02
N ALA A 110 8.49 1.32 17.05
CA ALA A 110 9.68 0.63 16.53
C ALA A 110 9.51 0.13 15.07
N ILE A 111 8.91 0.97 14.23
CA ILE A 111 8.69 0.68 12.82
C ILE A 111 10.05 0.54 12.12
N GLU A 112 10.42 -0.68 11.71
CA GLU A 112 11.76 -1.04 11.18
C GLU A 112 12.25 -0.16 10.02
N ASP A 113 11.30 0.36 9.25
CA ASP A 113 11.49 1.17 8.05
C ASP A 113 11.57 2.69 8.32
N VAL A 114 11.37 3.11 9.58
CA VAL A 114 11.62 4.48 10.07
C VAL A 114 13.02 4.52 10.70
N LEU A 115 13.90 5.36 10.17
CA LEU A 115 15.26 5.53 10.68
C LEU A 115 15.32 6.48 11.88
N GLY A 116 14.33 7.36 12.03
CA GLY A 116 14.18 8.26 13.15
C GLY A 116 13.27 9.45 12.85
N THR A 117 13.00 10.25 13.88
CA THR A 117 12.13 11.42 13.80
C THR A 117 12.80 12.68 14.36
N ILE A 118 12.36 13.85 13.90
CA ILE A 118 12.77 15.16 14.43
C ILE A 118 11.54 16.03 14.60
N ALA A 119 11.17 16.31 15.87
CA ALA A 119 10.03 17.14 16.21
C ALA A 119 10.39 18.63 16.22
N GLY A 120 9.56 19.43 15.55
CA GLY A 120 9.44 20.88 15.75
C GLY A 120 8.33 21.21 16.75
N ALA A 121 7.69 22.36 16.58
CA ALA A 121 6.57 22.77 17.43
C ALA A 121 5.23 22.16 17.00
N ASP A 122 4.95 22.14 15.69
CA ASP A 122 3.70 21.68 15.07
C ASP A 122 3.95 20.80 13.84
N THR A 123 5.21 20.43 13.63
CA THR A 123 5.66 19.71 12.45
C THR A 123 6.67 18.64 12.88
N LEU A 124 6.47 17.42 12.40
CA LEU A 124 7.35 16.28 12.62
C LEU A 124 7.98 15.85 11.29
N LEU A 125 9.31 15.78 11.27
CA LEU A 125 10.04 15.16 10.17
C LEU A 125 10.25 13.67 10.50
N VAL A 126 9.86 12.79 9.58
CA VAL A 126 10.11 11.34 9.69
C VAL A 126 11.06 10.93 8.58
N ILE A 127 12.16 10.30 8.93
CA ILE A 127 13.17 9.82 7.98
C ILE A 127 12.90 8.34 7.72
N CYS A 128 12.49 7.99 6.51
CA CYS A 128 12.31 6.60 6.09
C CYS A 128 13.60 6.03 5.51
N ARG A 129 13.68 4.69 5.46
CA ARG A 129 14.83 3.97 4.91
C ARG A 129 15.09 4.25 3.43
N ASP A 130 14.03 4.44 2.64
CA ASP A 130 14.12 4.84 1.24
C ASP A 130 12.85 5.56 0.75
N GLU A 131 12.87 6.02 -0.51
CA GLU A 131 11.78 6.77 -1.13
C GLU A 131 10.52 5.92 -1.39
N GLU A 132 10.66 4.63 -1.70
CA GLU A 132 9.50 3.77 -1.96
C GLU A 132 8.74 3.48 -0.67
N ILE A 133 9.45 3.29 0.44
CA ILE A 133 8.87 3.20 1.79
C ILE A 133 8.16 4.50 2.15
N ALA A 134 8.82 5.66 1.99
CA ALA A 134 8.21 6.95 2.31
C ALA A 134 6.92 7.15 1.52
N LYS A 135 6.92 6.82 0.22
CA LYS A 135 5.73 6.89 -0.63
C LYS A 135 4.62 5.93 -0.19
N ARG A 136 4.95 4.75 0.32
CA ARG A 136 3.98 3.81 0.90
C ARG A 136 3.36 4.38 2.17
N PHE A 137 4.18 4.94 3.06
CA PHE A 137 3.75 5.53 4.33
C PHE A 137 2.92 6.80 4.14
N GLU A 138 3.28 7.66 3.19
CA GLU A 138 2.47 8.81 2.76
C GLU A 138 1.06 8.38 2.37
N LYS A 139 0.94 7.36 1.49
CA LYS A 139 -0.35 6.83 1.07
C LYS A 139 -1.16 6.23 2.23
N ASP A 140 -0.48 5.53 3.13
CA ASP A 140 -1.12 4.92 4.29
C ASP A 140 -1.70 5.97 5.25
N LEU A 141 -0.91 7.00 5.58
CA LEU A 141 -1.32 8.10 6.47
C LEU A 141 -2.41 8.96 5.81
N ALA A 142 -2.29 9.25 4.51
CA ALA A 142 -3.28 10.04 3.77
C ALA A 142 -4.65 9.34 3.65
N ALA A 143 -4.71 8.00 3.73
CA ALA A 143 -5.97 7.28 3.64
C ALA A 143 -6.89 7.47 4.86
N GLY A 144 -6.39 8.08 5.95
CA GLY A 144 -7.14 8.35 7.18
C GLY A 144 -7.42 9.83 7.46
N LEU A 145 -7.06 10.74 6.54
CA LEU A 145 -7.23 12.20 6.66
C LEU A 145 -8.44 12.70 5.87
#